data_AF-A0A7W4A108-F1
#
_entry.id   AF-A0A7W4A108-F1
#
_cell.length_a   1.000
_cell.length_b   1.000
_cell.length_c   1.000
_cell.angle_alpha   90.00
_cell.angle_beta   90.00
_cell.angle_gamma   90.00
#
_symmetry.space_group_name_H-M   'P 1'
#
loop_
_entity.id
_entity.type
_entity.pdbx_description
1 polymer ?
#
loop_
_entity_poly.entity_id
_entity_poly.type
_entity_poly.pdbx_seq_one_letter_code
_entity_poly.pdbx_strand_id
1 'polypeptide(L)'
;MTENTAALEKFQDDVKESQLLWALQDKASGDWVVMDSMNYEETEVMPLWSSEALAKIHCIEEWEDYVPASIPLAEWFEFWLEDLVEDDVIVGLNWVGDEDDIELGLSEFTESLGQIEAL
;
A
#
# COMPACT_ATOMS: atom_id res chain seq x y z
N MET A 1 -23.31 0.53 2.99
CA MET A 1 -22.48 0.79 1.79
C MET A 1 -21.51 1.92 2.13
N THR A 2 -20.67 1.74 3.16
CA THR A 2 -19.84 2.81 3.75
C THR A 2 -18.57 2.28 4.44
N GLU A 3 -18.19 1.01 4.21
CA GLU A 3 -17.08 0.39 4.95
C GLU A 3 -15.71 0.82 4.38
N ASN A 4 -15.54 0.87 3.05
CA ASN A 4 -14.26 1.25 2.44
C ASN A 4 -13.82 2.72 2.65
N THR A 5 -14.74 3.63 2.96
CA THR A 5 -14.40 5.06 3.09
C THR A 5 -13.58 5.35 4.35
N ALA A 6 -13.87 4.68 5.46
CA ALA A 6 -13.24 4.97 6.74
C ALA A 6 -11.74 4.58 6.77
N ALA A 7 -11.40 3.43 6.19
CA ALA A 7 -10.01 3.00 6.10
C ALA A 7 -9.20 3.87 5.12
N LEU A 8 -9.81 4.29 4.00
CA LEU A 8 -9.21 5.24 3.07
C LEU A 8 -8.97 6.61 3.71
N GLU A 9 -9.97 7.17 4.41
CA GLU A 9 -9.85 8.45 5.11
C GLU A 9 -8.73 8.41 6.17
N LYS A 10 -8.65 7.33 6.92
CA LYS A 10 -7.59 7.16 7.92
C LYS A 10 -6.21 7.01 7.27
N PHE A 11 -6.12 6.21 6.21
CA PHE A 11 -4.90 6.07 5.42
C PHE A 11 -4.43 7.42 4.89
N GLN A 12 -5.36 8.20 4.33
CA GLN A 12 -5.10 9.54 3.82
C GLN A 12 -4.58 10.47 4.91
N ASP A 13 -5.16 10.47 6.11
CA ASP A 13 -4.73 11.35 7.21
C ASP A 13 -3.29 11.03 7.67
N ASP A 14 -3.00 9.74 7.90
CA ASP A 14 -1.68 9.25 8.31
C ASP A 14 -0.60 9.53 7.22
N VAL A 15 -0.93 9.27 5.95
CA VAL A 15 -0.04 9.54 4.81
C VAL A 15 0.09 11.04 4.54
N LYS A 16 -0.95 11.83 4.83
CA LYS A 16 -0.87 13.28 4.71
C LYS A 16 0.15 13.86 5.69
N GLU A 17 0.15 13.41 6.93
CA GLU A 17 1.12 13.85 7.94
C GLU A 17 2.53 13.33 7.65
N SER A 18 2.66 12.07 7.25
CA SER A 18 3.96 11.42 7.06
C SER A 18 4.59 11.69 5.69
N GLN A 19 3.77 11.89 4.66
CA GLN A 19 4.13 11.91 3.23
C GLN A 19 4.91 10.66 2.79
N LEU A 20 4.68 9.55 3.48
CA LEU A 20 5.39 8.29 3.34
C LEU A 20 4.37 7.16 3.31
N LEU A 21 4.51 6.30 2.33
CA LEU A 21 3.84 5.01 2.24
C LEU A 21 4.75 3.97 2.89
N TRP A 22 4.16 2.91 3.41
CA TRP A 22 4.93 1.80 3.98
C TRP A 22 4.56 0.53 3.23
N ALA A 23 5.53 -0.22 2.76
CA ALA A 23 5.35 -1.55 2.20
C ALA A 23 6.23 -2.55 2.95
N LEU A 24 6.00 -3.83 2.71
CA LEU A 24 6.86 -4.89 3.24
C LEU A 24 7.89 -5.27 2.19
N GLN A 25 9.14 -5.32 2.63
CA GLN A 25 10.29 -5.67 1.81
C GLN A 25 11.06 -6.81 2.48
N ASP A 26 11.43 -7.82 1.71
CA ASP A 26 12.24 -8.94 2.17
C ASP A 26 13.63 -8.44 2.56
N LYS A 27 14.05 -8.77 3.78
CA LYS A 27 15.34 -8.30 4.30
C LYS A 27 16.54 -8.98 3.61
N ALA A 28 16.36 -10.19 3.08
CA ALA A 28 17.45 -10.95 2.49
C ALA A 28 17.71 -10.57 1.02
N SER A 29 16.65 -10.37 0.26
CA SER A 29 16.66 -10.19 -1.20
C SER A 29 16.43 -8.72 -1.58
N GLY A 30 15.69 -7.98 -0.76
CA GLY A 30 15.26 -6.61 -1.08
C GLY A 30 14.02 -6.55 -1.97
N ASP A 31 13.36 -7.68 -2.19
CA ASP A 31 12.13 -7.78 -2.97
C ASP A 31 10.92 -7.29 -2.18
N TRP A 32 9.98 -6.65 -2.86
CA TRP A 32 8.75 -6.17 -2.25
C TRP A 32 7.69 -7.26 -2.22
N VAL A 33 6.85 -7.25 -1.18
CA VAL A 33 5.73 -8.19 -1.13
C VAL A 33 4.68 -7.78 -2.15
N VAL A 34 4.37 -8.71 -3.04
CA VAL A 34 3.21 -8.68 -3.91
C VAL A 34 2.47 -10.02 -3.75
N MET A 35 1.15 -9.99 -3.79
CA MET A 35 0.31 -11.17 -3.69
C MET A 35 -0.65 -11.23 -4.87
N ASP A 36 -1.18 -12.41 -5.19
CA ASP A 36 -2.26 -12.50 -6.16
C ASP A 36 -3.51 -11.78 -5.62
N SER A 37 -4.12 -10.90 -6.43
CA SER A 37 -5.36 -10.22 -6.05
C SER A 37 -6.49 -11.25 -5.91
N MET A 38 -7.26 -11.14 -4.82
CA MET A 38 -8.43 -11.99 -4.63
C MET A 38 -9.64 -11.49 -5.42
N ASN A 39 -9.71 -10.19 -5.72
CA ASN A 39 -10.83 -9.60 -6.45
C ASN A 39 -10.59 -9.51 -7.96
N TYR A 40 -9.33 -9.51 -8.42
CA TYR A 40 -8.96 -9.37 -9.82
C TYR A 40 -8.15 -10.59 -10.29
N GLU A 41 -8.72 -11.38 -11.20
CA GLU A 41 -8.02 -12.54 -11.80
C GLU A 41 -6.84 -12.05 -12.66
N GLU A 42 -5.65 -12.63 -12.43
CA GLU A 42 -4.39 -12.30 -13.14
C GLU A 42 -3.78 -10.93 -12.84
N THR A 43 -4.19 -10.29 -11.74
CA THR A 43 -3.65 -9.02 -11.26
C THR A 43 -2.92 -9.23 -9.94
N GLU A 44 -1.72 -8.66 -9.81
CA GLU A 44 -0.97 -8.68 -8.55
C GLU A 44 -1.35 -7.47 -7.70
N VAL A 45 -1.32 -7.64 -6.38
CA VAL A 45 -1.61 -6.58 -5.42
C VAL A 45 -0.44 -6.41 -4.46
N MET A 46 0.04 -5.17 -4.39
CA MET A 46 1.06 -4.74 -3.45
C MET A 46 0.41 -4.16 -2.20
N PRO A 47 0.51 -4.82 -1.03
CA PRO A 47 -0.02 -4.26 0.20
C PRO A 47 0.81 -3.05 0.65
N LEU A 48 0.10 -1.95 0.91
CA LEU A 48 0.60 -0.68 1.41
C LEU A 48 -0.09 -0.32 2.72
N TRP A 49 0.69 0.25 3.61
CA TRP A 49 0.26 0.75 4.89
C TRP A 49 0.57 2.23 5.00
N SER A 50 -0.28 2.91 5.74
CA SER A 50 -0.12 4.33 6.06
C SER A 50 0.90 4.58 7.18
N SER A 51 1.28 3.53 7.92
CA SER A 51 2.20 3.63 9.06
C SER A 51 3.07 2.38 9.22
N GLU A 52 4.32 2.58 9.65
CA GLU A 52 5.25 1.49 9.98
C GLU A 52 4.64 0.50 10.98
N ALA A 53 3.91 1.01 11.98
CA ALA A 53 3.34 0.17 13.02
C ALA A 53 2.34 -0.84 12.47
N LEU A 54 1.56 -0.45 11.46
CA LEU A 54 0.59 -1.34 10.82
C LEU A 54 1.30 -2.42 9.99
N ALA A 55 2.25 -2.02 9.15
CA ALA A 55 3.07 -2.95 8.37
C ALA A 55 3.81 -3.94 9.28
N LYS A 56 4.35 -3.46 10.41
CA LYS A 56 5.08 -4.28 11.38
C LYS A 56 4.21 -5.27 12.15
N ILE A 57 2.92 -5.00 12.31
CA ILE A 57 1.97 -5.97 12.88
C ILE A 57 1.85 -7.19 11.96
N HIS A 58 2.01 -7.00 10.65
CA HIS A 58 1.99 -8.08 9.66
C HIS A 58 3.33 -8.78 9.48
N CYS A 59 4.45 -8.18 9.90
CA CYS A 59 5.78 -8.82 9.96
C CYS A 59 5.88 -9.88 11.09
N ILE A 60 4.92 -10.79 11.16
CA ILE A 60 4.88 -11.87 12.14
C ILE A 60 4.71 -13.21 11.44
N GLU A 61 5.16 -14.28 12.09
CA GLU A 61 5.09 -15.66 11.59
C GLU A 61 5.75 -15.84 10.22
N GLU A 62 4.96 -15.92 9.15
CA GLU A 62 5.45 -16.20 7.79
C GLU A 62 6.15 -14.98 7.16
N TRP A 63 5.97 -13.80 7.77
CA TRP A 63 6.53 -12.53 7.31
C TRP A 63 7.58 -11.98 8.30
N GLU A 64 8.10 -12.83 9.21
CA GLU A 64 9.14 -12.49 10.20
C GLU A 64 10.41 -11.88 9.55
N ASP A 65 10.79 -12.38 8.37
CA ASP A 65 11.96 -11.92 7.64
C ASP A 65 11.72 -10.65 6.83
N TYR A 66 10.47 -10.17 6.75
CA TYR A 66 10.13 -8.93 6.06
C TYR A 66 10.23 -7.74 7.01
N VAL A 67 10.61 -6.60 6.44
CA VAL A 67 10.72 -5.34 7.17
C VAL A 67 9.84 -4.28 6.53
N PRO A 68 9.22 -3.41 7.35
CA PRO A 68 8.51 -2.26 6.83
C PRO A 68 9.50 -1.28 6.23
N ALA A 69 9.29 -0.95 4.96
CA ALA A 69 10.09 -0.02 4.18
C ALA A 69 9.22 1.18 3.76
N SER A 70 9.72 2.38 4.04
CA SER A 70 9.03 3.62 3.70
C SER A 70 9.32 4.04 2.27
N ILE A 71 8.28 4.31 1.49
CA ILE A 71 8.32 4.84 0.13
C ILE A 71 7.78 6.28 0.17
N PRO A 72 8.60 7.31 -0.09
CA PRO A 72 8.14 8.69 -0.20
C PRO A 72 7.11 8.84 -1.31
N LEU A 73 6.07 9.65 -1.06
CA LEU A 73 5.07 9.96 -2.09
C LEU A 73 5.69 10.49 -3.38
N ALA A 74 6.72 11.35 -3.26
CA ALA A 74 7.43 11.85 -4.43
C ALA A 74 8.05 10.72 -5.27
N GLU A 75 8.69 9.73 -4.65
CA GLU A 75 9.24 8.57 -5.36
C GLU A 75 8.13 7.67 -5.89
N TRP A 76 7.02 7.57 -5.16
CA TRP A 76 5.85 6.82 -5.58
C TRP A 76 5.31 7.35 -6.92
N PHE A 77 5.09 8.67 -7.02
CA PHE A 77 4.58 9.29 -8.23
C PHE A 77 5.58 9.30 -9.40
N GLU A 78 6.88 9.40 -9.12
CA GLU A 78 7.90 9.51 -10.17
C GLU A 78 8.41 8.15 -10.68
N PHE A 79 8.51 7.13 -9.83
CA PHE A 79 9.17 5.86 -10.18
C PHE A 79 8.25 4.65 -10.04
N TRP A 80 7.49 4.57 -8.94
CA TRP A 80 6.66 3.38 -8.68
C TRP A 80 5.42 3.32 -9.55
N LEU A 81 4.77 4.47 -9.75
CA LEU A 81 3.52 4.53 -10.49
C LEU A 81 3.70 4.02 -11.92
N GLU A 82 4.80 4.36 -12.58
CA GLU A 82 5.08 3.89 -13.94
C GLU A 82 5.30 2.38 -13.97
N ASP A 83 6.21 1.87 -13.12
CA ASP A 83 6.60 0.46 -13.03
C ASP A 83 5.36 -0.42 -12.73
N LEU A 84 4.62 -0.07 -11.67
CA LEU A 84 3.45 -0.85 -11.26
C LEU A 84 2.29 -0.78 -12.27
N VAL A 85 2.13 0.32 -13.02
CA VAL A 85 1.13 0.41 -14.10
C VAL A 85 1.51 -0.48 -15.28
N GLU A 86 2.81 -0.57 -15.62
CA GLU A 86 3.29 -1.45 -16.68
C GLU A 86 3.10 -2.94 -16.35
N ASP A 87 3.28 -3.30 -15.08
CA ASP A 87 3.09 -4.66 -14.57
C ASP A 87 1.62 -5.02 -14.22
N ASP A 88 0.66 -4.11 -14.46
CA ASP A 88 -0.76 -4.26 -14.09
C ASP A 88 -0.95 -4.61 -12.61
N VAL A 89 -0.12 -4.02 -11.75
CA VAL A 89 -0.17 -4.23 -10.29
C VAL A 89 -1.12 -3.20 -9.67
N ILE A 90 -1.92 -3.63 -8.70
CA ILE A 90 -2.78 -2.74 -7.91
C ILE A 90 -2.25 -2.64 -6.48
N VAL A 91 -2.83 -1.76 -5.67
CA VAL A 91 -2.39 -1.57 -4.28
C VAL A 91 -3.48 -1.94 -3.29
N GLY A 92 -3.08 -2.63 -2.22
CA GLY A 92 -3.93 -2.98 -1.10
C GLY A 92 -3.71 -2.00 0.05
N LEU A 93 -4.73 -1.30 0.55
CA LEU A 93 -4.56 -0.36 1.65
C LEU A 93 -4.86 -0.98 3.00
N ASN A 94 -3.94 -0.78 3.95
CA ASN A 94 -4.10 -1.12 5.37
C ASN A 94 -4.68 -2.52 5.56
N TRP A 95 -4.12 -3.52 4.87
CA TRP A 95 -4.51 -4.91 5.06
C TRP A 95 -4.29 -5.29 6.52
N VAL A 96 -5.39 -5.49 7.26
CA VAL A 96 -5.41 -5.81 8.70
C VAL A 96 -6.15 -7.12 9.01
N GLY A 97 -6.48 -7.91 7.99
CA GLY A 97 -6.77 -9.34 8.11
C GLY A 97 -8.14 -9.74 8.67
N ASP A 98 -9.07 -8.81 8.88
CA ASP A 98 -10.43 -9.17 9.32
C ASP A 98 -11.51 -8.72 8.32
N GLU A 99 -11.66 -7.44 7.94
CA GLU A 99 -12.81 -7.02 7.10
C GLU A 99 -12.55 -5.79 6.18
N ASP A 100 -11.34 -5.21 6.19
CA ASP A 100 -11.02 -3.91 5.53
C ASP A 100 -9.86 -4.01 4.52
N ASP A 101 -9.65 -5.16 3.88
CA ASP A 101 -8.67 -5.29 2.81
C ASP A 101 -9.20 -4.57 1.55
N ILE A 102 -8.78 -3.32 1.36
CA ILE A 102 -9.22 -2.49 0.24
C ILE A 102 -8.18 -2.59 -0.88
N GLU A 103 -8.59 -3.08 -2.03
CA GLU A 103 -7.78 -3.07 -3.25
C GLU A 103 -8.19 -1.89 -4.13
N LEU A 104 -7.22 -1.07 -4.51
CA LEU A 104 -7.41 0.12 -5.35
C LEU A 104 -6.42 0.07 -6.51
N GLY A 105 -6.92 0.43 -7.69
CA GLY A 105 -6.02 0.67 -8.82
C GLY A 105 -5.06 1.81 -8.50
N LEU A 106 -3.83 1.72 -9.00
CA LEU A 106 -2.79 2.74 -8.78
C LEU A 106 -3.25 4.14 -9.12
N SER A 107 -4.02 4.30 -10.21
CA SER A 107 -4.57 5.59 -10.63
C SER A 107 -5.53 6.17 -9.60
N GLU A 108 -6.43 5.35 -9.04
CA GLU A 108 -7.40 5.78 -8.02
C GLU A 108 -6.69 6.14 -6.71
N PHE A 109 -5.72 5.33 -6.32
CA PHE A 109 -4.88 5.57 -5.15
C PHE A 109 -4.07 6.87 -5.29
N THR A 110 -3.40 7.04 -6.43
CA THR A 110 -2.61 8.23 -6.79
C THR A 110 -3.45 9.50 -6.78
N GLU A 111 -4.66 9.45 -7.33
CA GLU A 111 -5.58 10.59 -7.31
C GLU A 111 -6.01 10.96 -5.89
N SER A 112 -6.28 9.95 -5.06
CA SER A 112 -6.59 10.11 -3.63
C SER A 112 -5.43 10.78 -2.87
N LEU A 113 -4.19 10.36 -3.14
CA LEU A 113 -2.99 10.97 -2.54
C LEU A 113 -2.76 12.40 -3.03
N GLY A 114 -3.01 12.69 -4.30
CA GLY A 114 -2.89 14.05 -4.84
C GLY A 114 -3.85 15.05 -4.18
N GLN A 115 -5.00 14.60 -3.67
CA GLN A 115 -5.92 15.45 -2.90
C GLN A 115 -5.36 15.86 -1.54
N ILE A 116 -4.51 15.04 -0.92
CA ILE A 116 -3.93 15.34 0.40
C ILE A 116 -2.58 16.05 0.31
N GLU A 117 -1.81 15.86 -0.77
CA GLU A 117 -0.53 16.55 -1.03
C GLU A 117 -0.73 18.06 -1.31
N ALA A 118 -1.87 18.44 -1.90
CA ALA A 118 -2.13 19.80 -2.38
C ALA A 118 -2.52 20.85 -1.30
N LEU A 119 -2.37 20.55 0.00
CA LEU A 119 -2.76 21.43 1.13
C LEU A 119 -1.57 21.90 1.95
#